data_AF-A0A0F9KE69-F1
#
_entry.id   AF-A0A0F9KE69-F1
#
_cell.length_a   1.000
_cell.length_b   1.000
_cell.length_c   1.000
_cell.angle_alpha   90.00
_cell.angle_beta   90.00
_cell.angle_gamma   90.00
#
_symmetry.space_group_name_H-M   'P 1'
#
loop_
_entity.id
_entity.type
_entity.pdbx_description
1 polymer ?
#
loop_
_entity_poly.entity_id
_entity_poly.type
_entity_poly.pdbx_seq_one_letter_code
_entity_poly.pdbx_strand_id
1 'polypeptide(L)'
;MSKWPEGISDGLTLPCALCGVVPKFDFRVTEECWQVVVGDAEYKRGVVCLPCFDRLAVKKHVDVSKALIEVQFTGVGKTIILSPQWTHRYNVGPTGKKLVKGSK
;
A
#
# COMPACT_ATOMS: atom_id res chain seq x y z
N MET A 1 -12.90 0.87 29.07
CA MET A 1 -12.99 1.29 27.66
C MET A 1 -13.45 0.09 26.87
N SER A 2 -14.62 0.17 26.23
CA SER A 2 -15.09 -0.89 25.33
C SER A 2 -14.05 -1.09 24.22
N LYS A 3 -13.51 -2.31 24.09
CA LYS A 3 -12.71 -2.69 22.93
C LYS A 3 -13.65 -2.60 21.73
N TRP A 4 -13.51 -1.55 20.93
CA TRP A 4 -14.08 -1.55 19.60
C TRP A 4 -13.51 -2.77 18.85
N PRO A 5 -14.36 -3.51 18.12
CA PRO A 5 -13.86 -4.61 17.31
C PRO A 5 -12.85 -4.06 16.30
N GLU A 6 -11.88 -4.89 15.92
CA GLU A 6 -10.94 -4.53 14.86
C GLU A 6 -11.74 -4.18 13.59
N GLY A 7 -11.47 -3.00 13.03
CA GLY A 7 -12.12 -2.56 11.80
C GLY A 7 -11.64 -3.44 10.65
N ILE A 8 -12.55 -4.23 10.07
CA ILE A 8 -12.29 -4.99 8.84
C ILE A 8 -12.92 -4.21 7.69
N SER A 9 -12.16 -4.00 6.62
CA SER A 9 -12.67 -3.33 5.43
C SER A 9 -13.81 -4.15 4.83
N ASP A 10 -14.99 -3.54 4.72
CA ASP A 10 -16.18 -4.09 4.06
C ASP A 10 -16.31 -3.62 2.60
N GLY A 11 -15.31 -2.87 2.12
CA GLY A 11 -15.14 -2.45 0.74
C GLY A 11 -14.81 -0.97 0.59
N LEU A 12 -13.80 -0.67 -0.23
CA LEU A 12 -13.47 0.71 -0.60
C LEU A 12 -14.33 1.16 -1.80
N THR A 13 -15.24 2.09 -1.55
CA THR A 13 -16.08 2.71 -2.61
C THR A 13 -15.53 4.05 -3.09
N LEU A 14 -14.68 4.69 -2.27
CA LEU A 14 -14.09 5.98 -2.60
C LEU A 14 -12.93 5.81 -3.59
N PRO A 15 -12.85 6.64 -4.64
CA PRO A 15 -11.72 6.64 -5.56
C PRO A 15 -10.43 7.10 -4.87
N CYS A 16 -9.30 6.60 -5.35
CA CYS A 16 -8.01 7.06 -4.88
C CYS A 16 -7.81 8.55 -5.17
N ALA A 17 -7.40 9.34 -4.16
CA ALA A 17 -7.17 10.78 -4.29
C ALA A 17 -6.06 11.15 -5.29
N LEU A 18 -5.13 10.24 -5.60
CA LEU A 18 -3.99 10.50 -6.50
C LEU A 18 -4.24 10.09 -7.96
N CYS A 19 -5.07 9.07 -8.19
CA CYS A 19 -5.26 8.53 -9.55
C CYS A 19 -6.73 8.36 -9.97
N GLY A 20 -7.68 8.63 -9.08
CA GLY A 20 -9.12 8.51 -9.33
C GLY A 20 -9.65 7.08 -9.42
N VAL A 21 -8.78 6.06 -9.39
CA VAL A 21 -9.19 4.65 -9.49
C VAL A 21 -9.77 4.17 -8.16
N VAL A 22 -10.94 3.53 -8.20
CA VAL A 22 -11.52 2.85 -7.03
C VAL A 22 -10.67 1.62 -6.71
N PRO A 23 -10.03 1.56 -5.52
CA PRO A 23 -9.16 0.45 -5.15
C PRO A 23 -9.98 -0.84 -4.99
N LYS A 24 -9.47 -1.94 -5.56
CA LYS A 24 -10.04 -3.28 -5.33
C LYS A 24 -9.51 -3.96 -4.07
N PHE A 25 -8.41 -3.43 -3.54
CA PHE A 25 -7.72 -3.94 -2.37
C PHE A 25 -7.55 -2.79 -1.39
N ASP A 26 -7.86 -3.08 -0.14
CA ASP A 26 -7.42 -2.27 0.99
C ASP A 26 -6.10 -2.84 1.53
N PHE A 27 -5.38 -2.08 2.36
CA PHE A 27 -4.11 -2.53 2.91
C PHE A 27 -3.80 -1.84 4.23
N ARG A 28 -3.00 -2.53 5.06
CA ARG A 28 -2.48 -1.99 6.31
C ARG A 28 -0.96 -1.99 6.27
N VAL A 29 -0.37 -0.85 6.63
CA VAL A 29 1.06 -0.68 6.85
C VAL A 29 1.30 -0.22 8.29
N THR A 30 2.54 -0.25 8.76
CA THR A 30 2.87 0.36 10.04
C THR A 30 2.62 1.87 10.03
N GLU A 31 2.28 2.43 11.19
CA GLU A 31 1.97 3.85 11.36
C GLU A 31 3.16 4.72 10.92
N GLU A 32 4.39 4.32 11.25
CA GLU A 32 5.60 5.04 10.88
C GLU A 32 5.76 5.13 9.37
N CYS A 33 5.48 4.04 8.65
CA CYS A 33 5.52 4.03 7.19
C CYS A 33 4.44 4.94 6.61
N TRP A 34 3.21 4.85 7.13
CA TRP A 34 2.11 5.70 6.68
C TRP A 34 2.44 7.19 6.86
N GLN A 35 2.94 7.60 8.02
CA GLN A 35 3.28 9.00 8.30
C GLN A 35 4.42 9.50 7.40
N VAL A 36 5.46 8.70 7.17
CA VAL A 36 6.54 9.11 6.27
C VAL A 36 6.06 9.22 4.83
N VAL A 37 5.30 8.22 4.34
CA VAL A 37 4.88 8.13 2.93
C VAL A 37 3.80 9.14 2.59
N VAL A 38 2.71 9.18 3.35
CA VAL A 38 1.54 10.02 3.06
C VAL A 38 1.77 11.42 3.57
N GLY A 39 2.20 11.59 4.83
CA GLY A 39 2.80 12.79 5.46
C GLY A 39 2.08 14.14 5.33
N ASP A 40 1.79 14.56 4.11
CA ASP A 40 1.03 15.74 3.74
C ASP A 40 -0.46 15.60 4.07
N ALA A 41 -1.01 16.64 4.69
CA ALA A 41 -2.38 16.68 5.19
C ALA A 41 -3.44 16.49 4.09
N GLU A 42 -3.11 16.80 2.83
CA GLU A 42 -4.00 16.72 1.68
C GLU A 42 -4.47 15.27 1.41
N TYR A 43 -3.63 14.27 1.70
CA TYR A 43 -3.95 12.86 1.43
C TYR A 43 -4.34 12.06 2.68
N LYS A 44 -4.11 12.59 3.90
CA LYS A 44 -4.46 11.89 5.16
C LYS A 44 -5.95 11.62 5.33
N ARG A 45 -6.81 12.42 4.68
CA ARG A 45 -8.27 12.27 4.73
C ARG A 45 -8.86 11.55 3.52
N GLY A 46 -8.03 11.23 2.53
CA GLY A 46 -8.45 10.57 1.29
C GLY A 46 -8.03 9.11 1.27
N VAL A 47 -8.68 8.33 0.41
CA VAL A 47 -8.23 6.96 0.11
C VAL A 47 -7.02 7.02 -0.81
N VAL A 48 -5.95 6.30 -0.47
CA VAL A 48 -4.77 6.13 -1.33
C VAL A 48 -4.67 4.66 -1.71
N CYS A 49 -4.68 4.33 -3.00
CA CYS A 49 -4.54 2.94 -3.43
C CYS A 49 -3.10 2.44 -3.23
N LEU A 50 -2.94 1.14 -2.98
CA LEU A 50 -1.62 0.52 -2.76
C LEU A 50 -0.58 0.86 -3.86
N PRO A 51 -0.91 0.86 -5.18
CA PRO A 51 0.04 1.27 -6.21
C PRO A 51 0.49 2.73 -6.12
N CYS A 52 -0.39 3.66 -5.75
CA CYS A 52 -0.03 5.06 -5.58
C CYS A 52 0.78 5.27 -4.30
N PHE A 53 0.42 4.58 -3.22
CA PHE A 53 1.20 4.56 -1.98
C PHE A 53 2.64 4.09 -2.24
N ASP A 54 2.81 2.96 -2.94
CA ASP A 54 4.13 2.41 -3.27
C ASP A 54 4.98 3.40 -4.09
N ARG A 55 4.39 4.08 -5.10
CA ARG A 55 5.09 5.12 -5.86
C ARG A 55 5.53 6.31 -5.01
N LEU A 56 4.70 6.74 -4.05
CA LEU A 56 5.08 7.79 -3.11
C LEU A 56 6.21 7.33 -2.19
N ALA A 57 6.14 6.09 -1.71
CA ALA A 57 7.18 5.50 -0.87
C ALA A 57 8.53 5.43 -1.60
N VAL A 58 8.53 5.01 -2.87
CA VAL A 58 9.73 5.00 -3.72
C VAL A 58 10.34 6.40 -3.85
N LYS A 59 9.52 7.43 -4.09
CA LYS A 59 9.99 8.84 -4.16
C LYS A 59 10.62 9.31 -2.84
N LYS A 60 10.22 8.74 -1.71
CA LYS A 60 10.72 9.04 -0.36
C LYS A 60 11.77 8.05 0.13
N HIS A 61 12.23 7.14 -0.74
CA HIS A 61 13.18 6.08 -0.40
C HIS A 61 12.73 5.17 0.76
N VAL A 62 11.41 4.97 0.90
CA VAL A 62 10.80 4.08 1.89
C VAL A 62 10.50 2.73 1.27
N ASP A 63 10.88 1.69 1.99
CA ASP A 63 10.70 0.30 1.60
C ASP A 63 9.40 -0.29 2.19
N VAL A 64 8.32 -0.21 1.42
CA VAL A 64 6.98 -0.66 1.85
C VAL A 64 6.94 -2.15 2.17
N SER A 65 7.80 -2.97 1.55
CA SER A 65 7.77 -4.42 1.74
C SER A 65 8.03 -4.85 3.18
N LYS A 66 8.73 -4.01 3.96
CA LYS A 66 8.99 -4.23 5.39
C LYS A 66 7.89 -3.71 6.29
N ALA A 67 7.09 -2.78 5.80
CA ALA A 67 6.06 -2.10 6.57
C ALA A 67 4.64 -2.63 6.29
N LEU A 68 4.43 -3.35 5.19
CA LEU A 68 3.15 -3.96 4.84
C LEU A 68 2.80 -5.05 5.86
N ILE A 69 1.67 -4.87 6.54
CA ILE A 69 1.13 -5.82 7.52
C ILE A 69 0.20 -6.81 6.81
N GLU A 70 -0.72 -6.30 6.00
CA GLU A 70 -1.65 -7.13 5.23
C GLU A 70 -2.27 -6.37 4.05
N VAL A 71 -2.81 -7.12 3.10
CA VAL A 71 -3.69 -6.65 2.02
C VAL A 71 -5.05 -7.31 2.21
N GLN A 72 -6.12 -6.52 2.13
CA GLN A 72 -7.48 -7.00 2.27
C GLN A 72 -8.17 -6.96 0.91
N PHE A 73 -8.65 -8.11 0.44
CA PHE A 73 -9.52 -8.21 -0.73
C PHE A 73 -10.96 -8.31 -0.27
N THR A 74 -11.77 -7.33 -0.63
CA THR A 74 -13.22 -7.35 -0.38
C THR A 74 -13.93 -7.91 -1.60
N GLY A 75 -14.50 -9.10 -1.45
CA GLY A 75 -15.38 -9.72 -2.43
C GLY A 75 -16.85 -9.63 -2.02
N VAL A 76 -17.73 -10.25 -2.78
CA VAL A 76 -19.16 -10.31 -2.45
C VAL A 76 -19.35 -11.13 -1.16
N GLY A 77 -19.79 -10.46 -0.08
CA GLY A 77 -20.10 -11.07 1.21
C GLY A 77 -18.90 -11.58 2.00
N LYS A 78 -17.67 -11.16 1.67
CA LYS A 78 -16.45 -11.63 2.34
C LYS A 78 -15.29 -10.66 2.21
N THR A 79 -14.44 -10.65 3.22
CA THR A 79 -13.12 -10.01 3.19
C THR A 79 -12.05 -11.07 3.42
N ILE A 80 -11.04 -11.11 2.55
CA ILE A 80 -9.91 -12.03 2.65
C ILE A 80 -8.67 -11.21 2.98
N ILE A 81 -8.05 -11.51 4.13
CA ILE A 81 -6.82 -10.86 4.58
C ILE A 81 -5.62 -11.69 4.13
N LEU A 82 -4.67 -11.06 3.44
CA LEU A 82 -3.45 -11.66 2.93
C LEU A 82 -2.25 -11.00 3.60
N SER A 83 -1.55 -11.76 4.45
CA SER A 83 -0.33 -11.29 5.11
C SER A 83 0.90 -11.69 4.31
N PRO A 84 1.92 -10.81 4.18
CA PRO A 84 3.17 -11.15 3.50
C PRO A 84 3.85 -12.38 4.13
N GLN A 85 4.15 -13.39 3.32
CA GLN A 85 4.90 -14.58 3.75
C GLN A 85 6.38 -14.48 3.41
N TRP A 86 6.70 -13.78 2.32
CA TRP A 86 8.05 -13.59 1.80
C TRP A 86 8.09 -12.34 0.93
N THR A 87 9.26 -11.70 0.82
CA THR A 87 9.48 -10.53 -0.05
C THR A 87 10.69 -10.74 -0.95
N HIS A 88 10.51 -10.45 -2.24
CA HIS A 88 11.57 -10.44 -3.24
C HIS A 88 11.89 -9.02 -3.68
N ARG A 89 13.17 -8.71 -3.85
CA ARG A 89 13.62 -7.42 -4.37
C ARG A 89 14.27 -7.59 -5.72
N TYR A 90 13.72 -6.88 -6.69
CA TYR A 90 14.35 -6.76 -8.00
C TYR A 90 15.46 -5.70 -7.93
N ASN A 91 16.57 -5.95 -8.64
CA ASN A 91 17.57 -4.92 -8.89
C ASN A 91 16.98 -3.89 -9.85
N VAL A 92 16.46 -2.80 -9.30
CA VAL A 92 16.00 -1.63 -10.04
C VAL A 92 17.04 -0.52 -9.93
N GLY A 93 17.37 0.11 -11.05
CA GLY A 93 18.24 1.29 -11.06
C GLY A 93 17.57 2.49 -10.39
N PRO A 94 18.28 3.62 -10.23
CA PRO A 94 17.79 4.80 -9.50
C PRO A 94 16.48 5.40 -10.03
N THR A 95 16.07 5.06 -11.25
CA THR A 95 14.80 5.50 -11.85
C THR A 95 13.66 4.47 -11.72
N GLY A 96 13.83 3.39 -10.95
CA GLY A 96 12.82 2.32 -10.82
C GLY A 96 12.72 1.38 -12.04
N LYS A 97 13.59 1.53 -13.05
CA LYS A 97 13.66 0.62 -14.20
C LYS A 97 14.55 -0.58 -13.86
N LYS A 98 14.14 -1.79 -14.25
CA LYS A 98 14.99 -3.00 -14.11
C LYS A 98 16.34 -2.76 -14.77
N LEU A 99 17.43 -3.04 -14.05
CA LEU A 99 18.74 -3.14 -14.65
C LEU A 99 18.77 -4.45 -15.44
N VAL A 100 18.67 -4.36 -16.77
CA VAL A 100 18.91 -5.52 -17.64
C VAL A 100 20.40 -5.80 -17.54
N LYS A 101 20.79 -6.91 -16.91
CA LYS A 101 22.17 -7.39 -16.98
C LYS A 101 22.43 -7.73 -18.44
N GLY A 102 23.27 -6.94 -19.12
CA GLY A 102 23.82 -7.32 -20.40
C GLY A 102 24.66 -8.58 -20.20
N SER A 103 24.23 -9.69 -20.81
CA SER A 103 25.08 -10.88 -20.95
C SER A 103 26.30 -10.48 -21.79
N LYS A 104 27.50 -10.69 -21.23
CA LYS A 104 28.72 -10.80 -22.03
C LYS A 104 28.76 -12.16 -22.70
#